data_AF-A0A4R0RN23-F1
#
_entry.id   AF-A0A4R0RN23-F1
#
_cell.length_a   1.000
_cell.length_b   1.000
_cell.length_c   1.000
_cell.angle_alpha   90.00
_cell.angle_beta   90.00
_cell.angle_gamma   90.00
#
_symmetry.space_group_name_H-M   'P 1'
#
loop_
_entity.id
_entity.type
_entity.pdbx_description
1 polymer ?
#
loop_
_entity_poly.entity_id
_entity_poly.type
_entity_poly.pdbx_seq_one_letter_code
_entity_poly.pdbx_strand_id
1 'polypeptide(L)'
;MSMGEVGMRGRTGVERAEVDYMVIAQWEGPDPSERVRVNATVLYEPDSDFQSLDGLSVEPDAWLEIPLRADRPVPFKCAITLPVPSAFSRSSSIPYFAIFTTKPRSTLLAREIAVDATIAVSLIRQVTVFTTRSTLSHSSTSSLSSSVSSEDLNGSYSPAKRSFLRRVHKSASPIFGSGRSSPAESPRTAPSTPIKQKPLPELPPPPTPGVLETRTLQTDVSIGFPKRPRGRVEPHQKHPTLSSHTSLPDGLYKGKMQLDKNMLPSIDWAGFSVKYFLEVSVLFGQDESRARIPIRII
;
A
#
# COMPACT_ATOMS: atom_id res chain seq x y z
N MET A 1 24.98 67.98 -9.64
CA MET A 1 23.68 67.29 -9.53
C MET A 1 23.90 65.86 -9.98
N SER A 2 23.81 64.91 -9.05
CA SER A 2 24.02 63.49 -9.29
C SER A 2 22.74 62.76 -8.92
N MET A 3 22.10 62.11 -9.90
CA MET A 3 21.12 61.06 -9.66
C MET A 3 21.57 59.86 -10.47
N GLY A 4 22.19 58.90 -9.77
CA GLY A 4 22.31 57.54 -10.27
C GLY A 4 21.02 56.80 -9.95
N GLU A 5 20.28 56.40 -10.98
CA GLU A 5 19.22 55.41 -10.86
C GLU A 5 19.86 54.03 -10.59
N VAL A 6 19.60 53.51 -9.39
CA VAL A 6 20.03 52.18 -8.96
C VAL A 6 19.04 51.15 -9.49
N GLY A 7 19.60 50.06 -10.03
CA GLY A 7 18.93 49.12 -10.90
C GLY A 7 17.75 48.37 -10.30
N MET A 8 16.77 48.10 -11.18
CA MET A 8 15.73 47.11 -10.95
C MET A 8 16.39 45.74 -10.78
N ARG A 9 16.20 45.13 -9.61
CA ARG A 9 16.50 43.71 -9.38
C ARG A 9 15.67 42.88 -10.35
N GLY A 10 16.28 42.51 -11.47
CA GLY A 10 15.77 41.46 -12.34
C GLY A 10 15.67 40.17 -11.52
N ARG A 11 14.45 39.76 -11.21
CA ARG A 11 14.19 38.39 -10.80
C ARG A 11 14.55 37.53 -12.01
N THR A 12 15.65 36.78 -11.94
CA THR A 12 15.93 35.70 -12.87
C THR A 12 14.78 34.71 -12.79
N GLY A 13 13.85 34.82 -13.76
CA GLY A 13 12.82 33.80 -13.94
C GLY A 13 13.52 32.52 -14.36
N VAL A 14 13.50 31.53 -13.48
CA VAL A 14 13.89 30.17 -13.85
C VAL A 14 12.75 29.61 -14.69
N GLU A 15 12.95 29.53 -15.99
CA GLU A 15 12.03 28.84 -16.90
C GLU A 15 12.05 27.35 -16.54
N ARG A 16 10.92 26.84 -16.04
CA ARG A 16 10.76 25.40 -15.83
C ARG A 16 10.44 24.76 -17.17
N ALA A 17 11.44 24.15 -17.78
CA ALA A 17 11.25 23.24 -18.91
C ALA A 17 11.11 21.81 -18.38
N GLU A 18 10.01 21.15 -18.70
CA GLU A 18 9.78 19.73 -18.41
C GLU A 18 10.01 18.92 -19.68
N VAL A 19 10.75 17.81 -19.59
CA VAL A 19 11.08 16.94 -20.73
C VAL A 19 10.52 15.55 -20.45
N ASP A 20 9.51 15.16 -21.22
CA ASP A 20 8.89 13.84 -21.15
C ASP A 20 9.37 12.95 -22.29
N TYR A 21 9.84 11.75 -21.95
CA TYR A 21 10.24 10.73 -22.90
C TYR A 21 9.16 9.64 -22.97
N MET A 22 8.75 9.24 -24.17
CA MET A 22 7.78 8.15 -24.37
C MET A 22 8.28 7.19 -25.43
N VAL A 23 8.37 5.91 -25.07
CA VAL A 23 8.64 4.82 -26.01
C VAL A 23 7.30 4.34 -26.55
N ILE A 24 7.15 4.38 -27.87
CA ILE A 24 5.98 3.85 -28.58
C ILE A 24 6.42 2.58 -29.31
N ALA A 25 5.91 1.44 -28.89
CA ALA A 25 6.03 0.20 -29.65
C ALA A 25 4.74 -0.02 -30.45
N GLN A 26 4.85 -0.18 -31.76
CA GLN A 26 3.73 -0.45 -32.66
C GLN A 26 3.97 -1.78 -33.35
N TRP A 27 3.04 -2.71 -33.19
CA TRP A 27 2.97 -3.93 -33.97
C TRP A 27 1.99 -3.73 -35.13
N GLU A 28 2.41 -4.13 -36.34
CA GLU A 28 1.56 -4.13 -37.53
C GLU A 28 1.44 -5.58 -38.04
N GLY A 29 0.24 -6.14 -37.91
CA GLY A 29 -0.12 -7.40 -38.56
C GLY A 29 -0.35 -7.23 -40.07
N PRO A 30 -0.55 -8.33 -40.81
CA PRO A 30 -0.86 -8.29 -42.24
C PRO A 30 -2.17 -7.54 -42.53
N ASP A 31 -3.11 -7.53 -41.58
CA ASP A 31 -4.36 -6.79 -41.68
C ASP A 31 -4.27 -5.43 -40.97
N PRO A 32 -4.78 -4.34 -41.58
CA PRO A 32 -4.74 -3.00 -40.99
C PRO A 32 -5.53 -2.88 -39.67
N SER A 33 -6.41 -3.85 -39.37
CA SER A 33 -7.14 -3.96 -38.11
C SER A 33 -6.33 -4.56 -36.96
N GLU A 34 -5.18 -5.18 -37.21
CA GLU A 34 -4.35 -5.84 -36.19
C GLU A 34 -3.27 -4.94 -35.59
N ARG A 35 -3.44 -3.62 -35.69
CA ARG A 35 -2.49 -2.67 -35.12
C ARG A 35 -2.60 -2.64 -33.60
N VAL A 36 -1.54 -3.05 -32.93
CA VAL A 36 -1.42 -2.95 -31.47
C VAL A 36 -0.35 -1.92 -31.13
N ARG A 37 -0.72 -0.93 -30.31
CA ARG A 37 0.18 0.13 -29.86
C ARG A 37 0.36 0.05 -28.36
N VAL A 38 1.61 -0.06 -27.92
CA VAL A 38 2.00 -0.02 -26.51
C VAL A 38 2.80 1.26 -26.28
N ASN A 39 2.29 2.12 -25.41
CA ASN A 39 2.99 3.32 -24.98
C ASN A 39 3.61 3.04 -23.61
N ALA A 40 4.92 3.24 -23.48
CA ALA A 40 5.64 3.18 -22.23
C ALA A 40 6.32 4.52 -21.98
N THR A 41 5.82 5.28 -21.00
CA THR A 41 6.44 6.54 -20.58
C THR A 41 7.74 6.25 -19.84
N VAL A 42 8.82 6.89 -20.25
CA VAL A 42 10.11 6.83 -19.56
C VAL A 42 10.09 7.94 -18.52
N LEU A 43 9.96 7.53 -17.26
CA LEU A 43 10.14 8.41 -16.12
C LEU A 43 11.63 8.65 -15.93
N TYR A 44 12.09 9.82 -16.34
CA TYR A 44 13.43 10.29 -15.98
C TYR A 44 13.38 10.86 -14.56
N GLU A 45 13.77 10.06 -13.58
CA GLU A 45 14.14 10.59 -12.26
C GLU A 45 15.62 10.98 -12.33
N PRO A 46 16.00 12.24 -12.10
CA PRO A 46 17.40 12.60 -11.93
C PRO A 46 17.99 11.75 -10.80
N ASP A 47 19.21 11.26 -11.02
CA ASP A 47 19.88 10.39 -10.05
C ASP A 47 19.94 11.07 -8.68
N SER A 48 19.27 10.47 -7.68
CA SER A 48 19.19 11.01 -6.33
C SER A 48 20.57 11.09 -5.65
N ASP A 49 21.55 10.37 -6.18
CA ASP A 49 22.92 10.35 -5.69
C ASP A 49 23.75 11.51 -6.29
N PHE A 50 23.27 12.11 -7.40
CA PHE A 50 23.87 13.29 -8.00
C PHE A 50 23.37 14.55 -7.30
N GLN A 51 23.96 14.83 -6.13
CA GLN A 51 23.65 16.01 -5.33
C GLN A 51 24.21 17.28 -5.98
N SER A 52 23.54 17.82 -6.99
CA SER A 52 23.70 19.24 -7.27
C SER A 52 23.14 20.02 -6.07
N LEU A 53 23.94 20.94 -5.53
CA LEU A 53 23.67 21.73 -4.32
C LEU A 53 22.32 22.48 -4.36
N ASP A 54 21.73 22.64 -5.54
CA ASP A 54 20.52 23.44 -5.78
C ASP A 54 19.21 22.65 -5.70
N GLY A 55 19.25 21.30 -5.61
CA GLY A 55 18.05 20.44 -5.53
C GLY A 55 17.75 19.87 -4.14
N LEU A 56 18.54 20.22 -3.13
CA LEU A 56 18.50 19.61 -1.81
C LEU A 56 17.35 20.18 -0.96
N SER A 57 16.33 19.34 -0.76
CA SER A 57 15.12 19.57 0.03
C SER A 57 14.20 20.67 -0.51
N VAL A 58 13.31 20.28 -1.42
CA VAL A 58 11.99 20.91 -1.43
C VAL A 58 11.39 20.62 -0.05
N GLU A 59 11.40 21.63 0.82
CA GLU A 59 10.63 21.56 2.06
C GLU A 59 9.19 21.23 1.67
N PRO A 60 8.57 20.19 2.24
CA PRO A 60 7.26 19.75 1.78
C PRO A 60 6.27 20.91 1.88
N ASP A 61 5.63 21.24 0.75
CA ASP A 61 4.70 22.37 0.63
C ASP A 61 3.54 22.25 1.64
N ALA A 62 3.18 21.02 2.03
CA ALA A 62 2.20 20.74 3.05
C ALA A 62 2.45 19.42 3.79
N TRP A 63 1.88 19.33 5.00
CA TRP A 63 1.82 18.11 5.80
C TRP A 63 0.36 17.65 5.90
N LEU A 64 0.09 16.40 5.53
CA LEU A 64 -1.22 15.77 5.67
C LEU A 64 -1.33 15.15 7.06
N GLU A 65 -2.30 15.60 7.85
CA GLU A 65 -2.64 15.00 9.14
C GLU A 65 -3.72 13.92 8.98
N ILE A 66 -3.38 12.68 9.34
CA ILE A 66 -4.29 11.53 9.33
C ILE A 66 -4.57 11.09 10.78
N PRO A 67 -5.83 11.17 11.28
CA PRO A 67 -6.16 10.73 12.62
C PRO A 67 -6.08 9.19 12.73
N LEU A 68 -5.47 8.71 13.81
CA LEU A 68 -5.48 7.30 14.18
C LEU A 68 -6.84 6.95 14.79
N ARG A 69 -7.37 5.78 14.45
CA ARG A 69 -8.65 5.28 14.94
C ARG A 69 -8.40 4.29 16.08
N ALA A 70 -9.02 4.53 17.22
CA ALA A 70 -9.05 3.60 18.34
C ALA A 70 -10.26 2.67 18.20
N ASP A 71 -10.09 1.39 18.55
CA ASP A 71 -11.17 0.40 18.51
C ASP A 71 -12.21 0.64 19.64
N ARG A 72 -11.83 1.40 20.69
CA ARG A 72 -12.69 1.80 21.80
C ARG A 72 -12.51 3.28 22.14
N PRO A 73 -13.44 3.90 22.89
CA PRO A 73 -13.26 5.27 23.36
C PRO A 73 -12.04 5.38 24.27
N VAL A 74 -11.15 6.32 23.96
CA VAL A 74 -9.92 6.57 24.72
C VAL A 74 -9.81 8.06 25.09
N PRO A 75 -9.16 8.41 26.22
CA PRO A 75 -9.06 9.80 26.71
C PRO A 75 -8.00 10.64 25.96
N PHE A 76 -7.63 10.25 24.74
CA PHE A 76 -6.67 10.95 23.90
C PHE A 76 -7.01 10.79 22.41
N LYS A 77 -6.39 11.60 21.56
CA LYS A 77 -6.42 11.43 20.11
C LYS A 77 -5.00 11.39 19.62
N CYS A 78 -4.73 10.49 18.69
CA CYS A 78 -3.46 10.43 17.98
C CYS A 78 -3.68 10.72 16.50
N ALA A 79 -2.65 11.27 15.86
CA ALA A 79 -2.59 11.43 14.42
C ALA A 79 -1.16 11.19 13.94
N ILE A 80 -1.02 10.77 12.68
CA ILE A 80 0.25 10.79 11.97
C ILE A 80 0.22 11.90 10.93
N THR A 81 1.34 12.59 10.75
CA THR A 81 1.51 13.54 9.65
C THR A 81 2.59 13.07 8.67
N LEU A 82 2.33 13.27 7.38
CA LEU A 82 3.20 12.91 6.26
C LEU A 82 3.34 14.07 5.27
N PRO A 83 4.45 14.17 4.53
CA PRO A 83 4.58 15.08 3.39
C PRO A 83 3.48 14.88 2.34
N VAL A 84 3.06 15.97 1.69
CA VAL A 84 2.16 15.95 0.53
C VAL A 84 2.91 16.41 -0.71
N PRO A 85 2.85 15.67 -1.83
CA PRO A 85 2.21 14.35 -1.99
C PRO A 85 2.96 13.24 -1.23
N SER A 86 2.25 12.19 -0.82
CA SER A 86 2.84 11.00 -0.15
C SER A 86 3.55 10.07 -1.15
N ALA A 87 4.43 10.64 -1.98
CA ALA A 87 5.20 9.95 -3.00
C ALA A 87 6.70 10.08 -2.74
N PHE A 88 7.42 8.96 -2.73
CA PHE A 88 8.81 8.88 -2.29
C PHE A 88 9.64 8.03 -3.26
N SER A 89 10.84 8.48 -3.61
CA SER A 89 11.78 7.70 -4.43
C SER A 89 12.39 6.55 -3.62
N ARG A 90 12.76 5.44 -4.27
CA ARG A 90 13.30 4.21 -3.65
C ARG A 90 14.59 4.39 -2.84
N SER A 91 15.37 5.43 -3.12
CA SER A 91 16.60 5.76 -2.36
C SER A 91 16.40 6.85 -1.31
N SER A 92 15.16 7.32 -1.15
CA SER A 92 14.83 8.40 -0.23
C SER A 92 14.38 7.86 1.13
N SER A 93 13.81 8.75 1.93
CA SER A 93 13.23 8.39 3.22
C SER A 93 11.85 8.99 3.35
N ILE A 94 10.98 8.33 4.11
CA ILE A 94 9.67 8.84 4.50
C ILE A 94 9.84 9.55 5.85
N PRO A 95 9.88 10.89 5.91
CA PRO A 95 9.78 11.59 7.18
C PRO A 95 8.33 11.54 7.66
N TYR A 96 8.13 11.38 8.96
CA TYR A 96 6.79 11.33 9.52
C TYR A 96 6.79 11.87 10.96
N PHE A 97 5.63 12.35 11.41
CA PHE A 97 5.44 12.72 12.80
C PHE A 97 4.23 12.02 13.39
N ALA A 98 4.37 11.43 14.56
CA ALA A 98 3.22 10.99 15.36
C ALA A 98 2.98 12.01 16.47
N ILE A 99 1.73 12.45 16.61
CA ILE A 99 1.30 13.40 17.63
C ILE A 99 0.15 12.84 18.43
N PHE A 100 0.02 13.30 19.68
CA PHE A 100 -1.17 13.04 20.47
C PHE A 100 -1.61 14.25 21.29
N THR A 101 -2.90 14.28 21.63
CA THR A 101 -3.52 15.27 22.52
C THR A 101 -4.58 14.60 23.38
N THR A 102 -4.57 14.87 24.68
CA THR A 102 -5.55 14.36 25.66
C THR A 102 -6.89 15.10 25.58
N LYS A 103 -8.00 14.39 25.84
CA LYS A 103 -9.36 14.96 25.85
C LYS A 103 -10.19 14.37 27.00
N PRO A 104 -10.55 15.16 28.04
CA PRO A 104 -10.13 16.56 28.27
C PRO A 104 -8.62 16.68 28.47
N ARG A 105 -8.09 17.89 28.33
CA ARG A 105 -6.64 18.10 28.43
C ARG A 105 -6.17 17.81 29.86
N SER A 106 -5.23 16.87 30.00
CA SER A 106 -4.70 16.43 31.30
C SER A 106 -3.18 16.29 31.23
N THR A 107 -2.47 17.06 32.05
CA THR A 107 -0.99 17.06 32.09
C THR A 107 -0.41 15.77 32.67
N LEU A 108 -1.10 15.17 33.64
CA LEU A 108 -0.70 13.89 34.25
C LEU A 108 -0.80 12.76 33.24
N LEU A 109 -1.97 12.61 32.60
CA LEU A 109 -2.18 11.60 31.57
C LEU A 109 -1.25 11.82 30.37
N ALA A 110 -1.05 13.07 29.95
CA ALA A 110 -0.12 13.39 28.88
C ALA A 110 1.32 12.95 29.21
N ARG A 111 1.76 13.10 30.47
CA ARG A 111 3.08 12.65 30.90
C ARG A 111 3.19 11.13 30.87
N GLU A 112 2.17 10.41 31.32
CA GLU A 112 2.14 8.94 31.27
C GLU A 112 2.20 8.44 29.82
N ILE A 113 1.34 8.95 28.94
CA ILE A 113 1.35 8.59 27.51
C ILE A 113 2.71 8.92 26.88
N ALA A 114 3.29 10.09 27.19
CA ALA A 114 4.56 10.50 26.61
C ALA A 114 5.75 9.63 27.05
N VAL A 115 5.65 8.89 28.16
CA VAL A 115 6.73 8.01 28.63
C VAL A 115 6.48 6.56 28.21
N ASP A 116 5.23 6.08 28.30
CA ASP A 116 4.92 4.65 28.22
C ASP A 116 4.29 4.21 26.89
N ALA A 117 3.81 5.14 26.05
CA ALA A 117 3.19 4.75 24.79
C ALA A 117 4.20 4.09 23.84
N THR A 118 3.82 3.00 23.18
CA THR A 118 4.63 2.37 22.13
C THR A 118 4.11 2.81 20.77
N ILE A 119 4.97 3.42 19.97
CA ILE A 119 4.69 3.88 18.61
C ILE A 119 5.34 2.87 17.66
N ALA A 120 4.55 2.21 16.82
CA ALA A 120 5.05 1.33 15.78
C ALA A 120 4.64 1.86 14.41
N VAL A 121 5.61 1.96 13.50
CA VAL A 121 5.39 2.41 12.13
C VAL A 121 5.98 1.35 11.20
N SER A 122 5.15 0.76 10.36
CA SER A 122 5.52 -0.33 9.46
C SER A 122 5.26 0.03 8.01
N LEU A 123 6.22 -0.24 7.14
CA LEU A 123 6.07 -0.18 5.70
C LEU A 123 5.62 -1.54 5.18
N ILE A 124 4.45 -1.56 4.55
CA ILE A 124 3.81 -2.77 4.04
C ILE A 124 3.71 -2.68 2.52
N ARG A 125 4.19 -3.71 1.84
CA ARG A 125 3.98 -3.92 0.41
C ARG A 125 2.82 -4.88 0.21
N GLN A 126 1.94 -4.53 -0.72
CA GLN A 126 0.86 -5.39 -1.20
C GLN A 126 1.03 -5.60 -2.70
N VAL A 127 1.28 -6.84 -3.11
CA VAL A 127 1.38 -7.27 -4.51
C VAL A 127 0.14 -8.07 -4.84
N THR A 128 -0.57 -7.67 -5.90
CA THR A 128 -1.78 -8.34 -6.36
C THR A 128 -1.59 -8.76 -7.81
N VAL A 129 -1.77 -10.05 -8.10
CA VAL A 129 -1.68 -10.62 -9.45
C VAL A 129 -3.06 -11.16 -9.82
N PHE A 130 -3.78 -10.47 -10.70
CA PHE A 130 -5.05 -10.95 -11.24
C PHE A 130 -4.77 -11.88 -12.42
N THR A 131 -5.15 -13.15 -12.28
CA THR A 131 -5.13 -14.06 -13.41
C THR A 131 -6.40 -13.84 -14.23
N THR A 132 -6.33 -12.96 -15.22
CA THR A 132 -7.36 -12.89 -16.25
C THR A 132 -7.21 -14.13 -17.13
N ARG A 133 -7.92 -15.21 -16.81
CA ARG A 133 -8.17 -16.21 -17.86
C ARG A 133 -9.03 -15.50 -18.90
N SER A 134 -8.46 -15.26 -20.07
CA SER A 134 -9.22 -15.01 -21.29
C SER A 134 -10.16 -16.19 -21.45
N THR A 135 -11.38 -16.07 -20.94
CA THR A 135 -12.47 -16.92 -21.37
C THR A 135 -12.76 -16.47 -22.80
N LEU A 136 -12.02 -17.04 -23.75
CA LEU A 136 -12.49 -17.19 -25.12
C LEU A 136 -13.77 -18.03 -25.01
N SER A 137 -14.88 -17.37 -24.68
CA SER A 137 -16.19 -17.94 -24.76
C SER A 137 -16.43 -18.16 -26.25
N HIS A 138 -16.26 -19.40 -26.71
CA HIS A 138 -16.93 -19.84 -27.91
C HIS A 138 -18.41 -19.53 -27.75
N SER A 139 -18.88 -18.58 -28.55
CA SER A 139 -20.24 -18.07 -28.61
C SER A 139 -21.21 -19.22 -28.79
N SER A 140 -21.86 -19.64 -27.71
CA SER A 140 -23.14 -20.35 -27.78
C SER A 140 -24.21 -19.29 -27.62
N THR A 141 -24.79 -18.90 -28.75
CA THR A 141 -25.95 -18.02 -28.86
C THR A 141 -27.16 -18.62 -28.13
N SER A 142 -27.66 -17.97 -27.08
CA SER A 142 -29.11 -17.84 -26.81
C SER A 142 -29.47 -16.89 -25.66
N SER A 143 -30.31 -15.92 -26.03
CA SER A 143 -31.42 -15.26 -25.30
C SER A 143 -31.21 -14.52 -23.97
N LEU A 144 -31.23 -13.18 -24.08
CA LEU A 144 -32.11 -12.20 -23.42
C LEU A 144 -32.84 -12.60 -22.11
N SER A 145 -32.53 -11.89 -21.00
CA SER A 145 -33.51 -11.13 -20.19
C SER A 145 -32.83 -10.29 -19.07
N SER A 146 -33.25 -9.02 -18.96
CA SER A 146 -33.50 -8.13 -17.79
C SER A 146 -32.92 -8.49 -16.40
N SER A 147 -32.55 -7.62 -15.45
CA SER A 147 -32.47 -6.16 -15.21
C SER A 147 -32.17 -5.99 -13.68
N VAL A 148 -31.94 -4.75 -13.21
CA VAL A 148 -32.16 -4.22 -11.83
C VAL A 148 -31.01 -4.24 -10.79
N SER A 149 -30.48 -3.04 -10.52
CA SER A 149 -30.26 -2.30 -9.24
C SER A 149 -29.42 -2.82 -8.06
N SER A 150 -28.78 -1.81 -7.40
CA SER A 150 -28.47 -1.63 -5.95
C SER A 150 -27.43 -2.56 -5.33
N GLU A 151 -26.64 -2.24 -4.28
CA GLU A 151 -26.32 -1.08 -3.44
C GLU A 151 -25.11 -1.53 -2.57
N ASP A 152 -24.35 -0.58 -2.03
CA ASP A 152 -23.54 -0.63 -0.79
C ASP A 152 -22.74 -1.89 -0.41
N LEU A 153 -21.39 -1.78 -0.45
CA LEU A 153 -20.49 -2.66 0.29
C LEU A 153 -19.53 -1.88 1.17
N ASN A 154 -19.98 -1.65 2.40
CA ASN A 154 -19.15 -1.27 3.54
C ASN A 154 -18.45 -2.53 4.08
N GLY A 155 -17.26 -2.83 3.56
CA GLY A 155 -16.47 -3.99 3.95
C GLY A 155 -15.65 -3.75 5.22
N SER A 156 -16.17 -4.15 6.37
CA SER A 156 -15.41 -4.35 7.61
C SER A 156 -14.47 -5.56 7.45
N TYR A 157 -13.18 -5.31 7.28
CA TYR A 157 -12.16 -6.36 7.25
C TYR A 157 -11.70 -6.67 8.69
N SER A 158 -12.22 -7.76 9.24
CA SER A 158 -11.68 -8.39 10.46
C SER A 158 -10.42 -9.20 10.10
N PRO A 159 -9.27 -9.00 10.76
CA PRO A 159 -8.09 -9.83 10.51
C PRO A 159 -8.25 -11.21 11.15
N ALA A 160 -8.33 -12.23 10.29
CA ALA A 160 -8.34 -13.63 10.66
C ALA A 160 -7.06 -14.02 11.43
N LYS A 161 -7.24 -14.51 12.66
CA LYS A 161 -6.18 -15.12 13.48
C LYS A 161 -5.71 -16.42 12.82
N ARG A 162 -4.50 -16.44 12.27
CA ARG A 162 -3.84 -17.66 11.77
C ARG A 162 -3.24 -18.43 12.94
N SER A 163 -3.89 -19.52 13.35
CA SER A 163 -3.29 -20.55 14.18
C SER A 163 -2.61 -21.58 13.28
N PHE A 164 -1.29 -21.51 13.16
CA PHE A 164 -0.49 -22.59 12.59
C PHE A 164 -0.09 -23.57 13.69
N LEU A 165 -0.83 -24.68 13.80
CA LEU A 165 -0.30 -25.86 14.48
C LEU A 165 0.03 -26.94 13.44
N ARG A 166 1.34 -27.18 13.35
CA ARG A 166 1.99 -28.29 12.65
C ARG A 166 1.32 -29.62 12.97
N ARG A 167 1.06 -30.42 11.95
CA ARG A 167 1.07 -31.87 12.08
C ARG A 167 1.97 -32.48 11.02
N VAL A 168 3.13 -32.95 11.50
CA VAL A 168 4.05 -33.82 10.79
C VAL A 168 3.38 -35.19 10.66
N HIS A 169 3.15 -35.66 9.44
CA HIS A 169 2.89 -37.08 9.19
C HIS A 169 4.01 -37.67 8.33
N LYS A 170 4.51 -38.78 8.88
CA LYS A 170 5.57 -39.64 8.40
C LYS A 170 5.20 -40.26 7.05
N SER A 171 6.16 -40.16 6.13
CA SER A 171 6.57 -41.15 5.14
C SER A 171 5.72 -42.43 5.00
N ALA A 172 5.15 -42.61 3.81
CA ALA A 172 5.02 -43.92 3.18
C ALA A 172 5.18 -43.76 1.66
N SER A 173 6.02 -44.59 1.05
CA SER A 173 6.15 -44.77 -0.39
C SER A 173 5.82 -46.25 -0.74
N PRO A 174 5.87 -46.66 -2.00
CA PRO A 174 4.74 -46.88 -2.91
C PRO A 174 4.42 -48.38 -3.10
N ILE A 175 3.20 -48.72 -3.55
CA ILE A 175 2.89 -50.10 -3.98
C ILE A 175 2.66 -50.10 -5.49
N PHE A 176 3.67 -50.59 -6.22
CA PHE A 176 3.55 -51.01 -7.61
C PHE A 176 2.83 -52.35 -7.67
N GLY A 177 1.56 -52.34 -8.09
CA GLY A 177 0.81 -53.53 -8.44
C GLY A 177 1.06 -53.92 -9.90
N SER A 178 2.08 -54.76 -10.12
CA SER A 178 2.27 -55.54 -11.34
C SER A 178 1.31 -56.73 -11.33
N GLY A 179 0.47 -56.84 -12.36
CA GLY A 179 -0.51 -57.92 -12.50
C GLY A 179 -0.63 -58.37 -13.96
N ARG A 180 0.07 -59.46 -14.27
CA ARG A 180 0.13 -60.19 -15.54
C ARG A 180 -1.22 -60.77 -15.99
N SER A 181 -1.54 -60.56 -17.26
CA SER A 181 -1.98 -61.53 -18.29
C SER A 181 -2.64 -62.86 -17.87
N SER A 182 -3.82 -63.16 -18.44
CA SER A 182 -4.01 -64.27 -19.40
C SER A 182 -5.40 -64.23 -20.11
N PRO A 183 -5.51 -64.80 -21.33
CA PRO A 183 -6.71 -64.84 -22.16
C PRO A 183 -7.50 -66.16 -21.99
N ALA A 184 -8.82 -66.13 -22.14
CA ALA A 184 -9.61 -67.31 -22.46
C ALA A 184 -10.96 -66.93 -23.06
N GLU A 185 -11.22 -67.48 -24.25
CA GLU A 185 -12.48 -67.46 -24.98
C GLU A 185 -13.60 -68.20 -24.23
N SER A 186 -14.81 -67.62 -24.22
CA SER A 186 -16.00 -68.31 -24.75
C SER A 186 -17.26 -67.43 -24.72
N PRO A 187 -18.21 -67.66 -25.64
CA PRO A 187 -19.39 -66.83 -25.84
C PRO A 187 -20.57 -67.36 -25.02
N ARG A 188 -21.39 -66.47 -24.44
CA ARG A 188 -22.88 -66.58 -24.42
C ARG A 188 -23.56 -65.56 -23.50
N THR A 189 -24.59 -64.96 -24.09
CA THR A 189 -25.84 -64.46 -23.51
C THR A 189 -25.75 -63.28 -22.52
N ALA A 190 -26.08 -62.10 -23.06
CA ALA A 190 -26.23 -60.85 -22.34
C ALA A 190 -27.51 -60.81 -21.48
N PRO A 191 -27.40 -60.42 -20.20
CA PRO A 191 -28.46 -59.73 -19.48
C PRO A 191 -28.13 -58.23 -19.41
N SER A 192 -29.03 -57.40 -19.93
CA SER A 192 -28.94 -55.94 -19.92
C SER A 192 -28.93 -55.40 -18.49
N THR A 193 -27.75 -55.04 -17.98
CA THR A 193 -27.62 -54.31 -16.72
C THR A 193 -27.97 -52.83 -16.92
N PRO A 194 -28.74 -52.20 -16.00
CA PRO A 194 -29.10 -50.80 -16.10
C PRO A 194 -27.85 -49.92 -16.02
N ILE A 195 -27.68 -49.07 -17.03
CA ILE A 195 -26.58 -48.10 -17.14
C ILE A 195 -26.70 -47.11 -15.98
N LYS A 196 -25.98 -47.38 -14.88
CA LYS A 196 -25.75 -46.39 -13.82
C LYS A 196 -24.89 -45.28 -14.44
N GLN A 197 -25.54 -44.22 -14.91
CA GLN A 197 -24.91 -42.97 -15.29
C GLN A 197 -24.14 -42.45 -14.07
N LYS A 198 -22.82 -42.65 -14.06
CA LYS A 198 -21.96 -41.96 -13.09
C LYS A 198 -22.12 -40.46 -13.35
N PRO A 199 -22.47 -39.65 -12.35
CA PRO A 199 -22.49 -38.20 -12.53
C PRO A 199 -21.11 -37.76 -13.02
N LEU A 200 -21.09 -36.85 -14.00
CA LEU A 200 -19.87 -36.25 -14.47
C LEU A 200 -19.09 -35.70 -13.26
N PRO A 201 -17.76 -35.88 -13.21
CA PRO A 201 -16.95 -35.32 -12.13
C PRO A 201 -17.25 -33.83 -12.02
N GLU A 202 -17.53 -33.35 -10.81
CA GLU A 202 -17.75 -31.93 -10.55
C GLU A 202 -16.58 -31.15 -11.13
N LEU A 203 -16.91 -30.19 -12.01
CA LEU A 203 -15.93 -29.29 -12.58
C LEU A 203 -15.21 -28.58 -11.42
N PRO A 204 -13.88 -28.43 -11.49
CA PRO A 204 -13.14 -27.73 -10.45
C PRO A 204 -13.78 -26.35 -10.21
N PRO A 205 -13.86 -25.90 -8.94
CA PRO A 205 -14.54 -24.66 -8.61
C PRO A 205 -13.99 -23.49 -9.44
N PRO A 206 -14.84 -22.48 -9.73
CA PRO A 206 -14.49 -21.33 -10.56
C PRO A 206 -13.17 -20.67 -10.12
N PRO A 207 -12.46 -20.03 -11.07
CA PRO A 207 -11.03 -19.76 -10.97
C PRO A 207 -10.65 -19.10 -9.65
N THR A 208 -9.60 -19.66 -9.05
CA THR A 208 -8.96 -19.17 -7.84
C THR A 208 -8.79 -17.65 -7.87
N PRO A 209 -9.18 -16.93 -6.81
CA PRO A 209 -8.92 -15.51 -6.69
C PRO A 209 -7.42 -15.28 -6.90
N GLY A 210 -7.07 -14.19 -7.60
CA GLY A 210 -5.69 -13.83 -7.91
C GLY A 210 -4.75 -13.88 -6.69
N VAL A 211 -3.44 -14.00 -6.93
CA VAL A 211 -2.47 -14.07 -5.84
C VAL A 211 -2.36 -12.70 -5.18
N LEU A 212 -2.71 -12.62 -3.90
CA LEU A 212 -2.52 -11.44 -3.07
C LEU A 212 -1.41 -11.73 -2.04
N GLU A 213 -0.27 -11.06 -2.19
CA GLU A 213 0.84 -11.12 -1.26
C GLU A 213 0.92 -9.80 -0.49
N THR A 214 0.84 -9.86 0.84
CA THR A 214 1.09 -8.71 1.73
C THR A 214 2.31 -9.00 2.57
N ARG A 215 3.30 -8.12 2.56
CA ARG A 215 4.57 -8.29 3.28
C ARG A 215 5.00 -6.98 3.97
N THR A 216 5.30 -7.07 5.26
CA THR A 216 6.00 -6.00 5.99
C THR A 216 7.46 -5.98 5.57
N LEU A 217 7.90 -4.84 5.04
CA LEU A 217 9.27 -4.64 4.58
C LEU A 217 10.16 -4.11 5.70
N GLN A 218 9.65 -3.18 6.49
CA GLN A 218 10.37 -2.53 7.57
C GLN A 218 9.40 -2.13 8.68
N THR A 219 9.87 -2.19 9.93
CA THR A 219 9.13 -1.71 11.09
C THR A 219 10.08 -0.87 11.95
N ASP A 220 9.64 0.32 12.32
CA ASP A 220 10.28 1.22 13.28
C ASP A 220 9.42 1.25 14.56
N VAL A 221 10.06 1.08 15.72
CA VAL A 221 9.38 1.05 17.02
C VAL A 221 10.07 2.01 17.97
N SER A 222 9.29 2.92 18.55
CA SER A 222 9.74 3.88 19.54
C SER A 222 8.88 3.80 20.80
N ILE A 223 9.51 4.09 21.94
CA ILE A 223 8.83 4.20 23.23
C ILE A 223 8.71 5.69 23.59
N GLY A 224 7.50 6.09 23.93
CA GLY A 224 7.12 7.43 24.32
C GLY A 224 7.05 8.44 23.18
N PHE A 225 6.69 9.66 23.57
CA PHE A 225 6.73 10.87 22.75
C PHE A 225 7.82 11.80 23.30
N PRO A 226 9.09 11.65 22.85
CA PRO A 226 10.24 12.28 23.50
C PRO A 226 10.24 13.81 23.38
N LYS A 227 9.46 14.38 22.44
CA LYS A 227 9.42 15.82 22.19
C LYS A 227 8.08 16.39 22.63
N ARG A 228 8.14 17.48 23.39
CA ARG A 228 7.00 18.39 23.55
C ARG A 228 7.08 19.45 22.47
N PRO A 229 6.08 19.59 21.59
CA PRO A 229 6.04 20.66 20.60
C PRO A 229 6.24 22.02 21.28
N ARG A 230 7.12 22.85 20.72
CA ARG A 230 7.33 24.24 21.14
C ARG A 230 7.20 25.10 19.89
N GLY A 231 6.48 26.21 20.00
CA GLY A 231 6.47 27.22 18.94
C GLY A 231 7.89 27.76 18.75
N ARG A 232 8.36 27.80 17.50
CA ARG A 232 9.61 28.48 17.16
C ARG A 232 9.41 29.97 17.43
N VAL A 233 10.22 30.55 18.31
CA VAL A 233 10.23 31.99 18.58
C VAL A 233 11.41 32.56 17.82
N GLU A 234 11.13 33.43 16.84
CA GLU A 234 12.20 34.15 16.13
C GLU A 234 12.93 35.10 17.11
N PRO A 235 14.23 35.38 16.91
CA PRO A 235 15.05 36.15 17.86
C PRO A 235 14.52 37.55 18.22
N HIS A 236 13.56 38.08 17.46
CA HIS A 236 12.95 39.40 17.67
C HIS A 236 11.43 39.34 17.90
N GLN A 237 10.84 38.14 18.01
CA GLN A 237 9.42 38.01 18.32
C GLN A 237 9.15 38.02 19.82
N LYS A 238 8.00 38.61 20.19
CA LYS A 238 7.47 38.53 21.55
C LYS A 238 7.19 37.07 21.92
N HIS A 239 7.25 36.77 23.22
CA HIS A 239 6.93 35.44 23.73
C HIS A 239 5.55 34.96 23.23
N PRO A 240 5.42 33.66 22.88
CA PRO A 240 4.16 33.09 22.43
C PRO A 240 3.05 33.33 23.45
N THR A 241 1.85 33.67 22.99
CA THR A 241 0.70 33.83 23.87
C THR A 241 0.35 32.50 24.53
N LEU A 242 -0.24 32.53 25.73
CA LEU A 242 -0.66 31.31 26.42
C LEU A 242 -1.65 30.48 25.58
N SER A 243 -2.51 31.16 24.80
CA SER A 243 -3.43 30.52 23.85
C SER A 243 -2.71 29.72 22.76
N SER A 244 -1.59 30.22 22.24
CA SER A 244 -0.78 29.51 21.24
C SER A 244 -0.13 28.24 21.80
N HIS A 245 0.22 28.23 23.09
CA HIS A 245 0.75 27.03 23.73
C HIS A 245 -0.36 25.98 23.97
N THR A 246 -1.60 26.42 24.17
CA THR A 246 -2.75 25.53 24.32
C THR A 246 -3.27 24.93 23.00
N SER A 247 -2.83 25.41 21.83
CA SER A 247 -3.17 24.75 20.56
C SER A 247 -2.19 23.65 20.17
N LEU A 248 -1.02 23.59 20.81
CA LEU A 248 0.00 22.58 20.51
C LEU A 248 -0.39 21.18 21.04
N PRO A 249 0.01 20.11 20.34
CA PRO A 249 -0.19 18.74 20.81
C PRO A 249 0.57 18.50 22.11
N ASP A 250 0.09 17.53 22.90
CA ASP A 250 0.68 17.19 24.19
C ASP A 250 2.03 16.46 24.03
N GLY A 251 2.18 15.67 22.96
CA GLY A 251 3.46 15.04 22.61
C GLY A 251 3.66 14.85 21.11
N LEU A 252 4.93 14.72 20.74
CA LEU A 252 5.42 14.57 19.38
C LEU A 252 6.55 13.56 19.32
N TYR A 253 6.45 12.65 18.35
CA TYR A 253 7.52 11.79 17.89
C TYR A 253 7.84 12.15 16.44
N LYS A 254 9.14 12.30 16.13
CA LYS A 254 9.64 12.56 14.78
C LYS A 254 10.43 11.34 14.33
N GLY A 255 9.97 10.68 13.28
CA GLY A 255 10.64 9.53 12.69
C GLY A 255 11.02 9.77 11.24
N LYS A 256 11.90 8.89 10.73
CA LYS A 256 12.35 8.87 9.34
C LYS A 256 12.59 7.41 8.96
N MET A 257 11.85 6.91 7.97
CA MET A 257 12.00 5.54 7.48
C MET A 257 12.78 5.53 6.17
N GLN A 258 13.94 4.87 6.14
CA GLN A 258 14.78 4.77 4.95
C GLN A 258 14.22 3.74 3.98
N LEU A 259 14.10 4.10 2.70
CA LEU A 259 13.64 3.18 1.66
C LEU A 259 14.81 2.41 1.05
N ASP A 260 14.52 1.22 0.53
CA ASP A 260 15.50 0.39 -0.16
C ASP A 260 15.41 0.63 -1.67
N LYS A 261 16.54 0.94 -2.30
CA LYS A 261 16.68 1.14 -3.75
C LYS A 261 16.14 -0.03 -4.59
N ASN A 262 16.14 -1.24 -4.03
CA ASN A 262 15.67 -2.46 -4.67
C ASN A 262 14.16 -2.69 -4.53
N MET A 263 13.43 -1.78 -3.89
CA MET A 263 11.97 -1.84 -3.83
C MET A 263 11.36 -1.75 -5.22
N LEU A 264 10.23 -2.42 -5.42
CA LEU A 264 9.45 -2.26 -6.64
C LEU A 264 8.76 -0.89 -6.61
N PRO A 265 8.68 -0.14 -7.72
CA PRO A 265 7.85 1.05 -7.76
C PRO A 265 6.37 0.68 -7.59
N SER A 266 5.55 1.66 -7.23
CA SER A 266 4.09 1.52 -7.25
C SER A 266 3.62 1.38 -8.68
N ILE A 267 3.05 0.21 -9.00
CA ILE A 267 2.58 -0.16 -10.34
C ILE A 267 1.10 -0.47 -10.25
N ASP A 268 0.31 -0.02 -11.22
CA ASP A 268 -1.09 -0.43 -11.38
C ASP A 268 -1.35 -0.75 -12.86
N TRP A 269 -1.28 -2.04 -13.20
CA TRP A 269 -1.47 -2.58 -14.54
C TRP A 269 -2.62 -3.59 -14.56
N ALA A 270 -3.18 -3.84 -15.75
CA ALA A 270 -4.17 -4.89 -15.93
C ALA A 270 -3.56 -6.25 -15.56
N GLY A 271 -4.01 -6.86 -14.47
CA GLY A 271 -3.46 -8.14 -14.00
C GLY A 271 -2.37 -8.04 -12.94
N PHE A 272 -1.83 -6.86 -12.63
CA PHE A 272 -0.70 -6.72 -11.71
C PHE A 272 -0.69 -5.36 -11.01
N SER A 273 -0.66 -5.35 -9.67
CA SER A 273 -0.65 -4.11 -8.88
C SER A 273 0.31 -4.24 -7.70
N VAL A 274 1.13 -3.20 -7.47
CA VAL A 274 2.04 -3.07 -6.33
C VAL A 274 1.68 -1.80 -5.57
N LYS A 275 1.14 -1.96 -4.35
CA LYS A 275 0.73 -0.86 -3.48
C LYS A 275 1.55 -0.87 -2.19
N TYR A 276 1.86 0.32 -1.68
CA TYR A 276 2.54 0.49 -0.41
C TYR A 276 1.65 1.19 0.60
N PHE A 277 1.78 0.78 1.85
CA PHE A 277 1.06 1.36 2.96
C PHE A 277 2.00 1.60 4.11
N LEU A 278 1.85 2.75 4.76
CA LEU A 278 2.40 3.00 6.08
C LEU A 278 1.34 2.62 7.11
N GLU A 279 1.57 1.55 7.86
CA GLU A 279 0.72 1.15 8.97
C GLU A 279 1.30 1.68 10.28
N VAL A 280 0.49 2.42 11.02
CA VAL A 280 0.91 3.15 12.22
C VAL A 280 0.02 2.70 13.35
N SER A 281 0.61 2.32 14.47
CA SER A 281 -0.11 2.07 15.71
C SER A 281 0.55 2.78 16.89
N VAL A 282 -0.28 3.29 17.78
CA VAL A 282 0.12 3.84 19.09
C VAL A 282 -0.60 3.03 20.15
N LEU A 283 0.17 2.31 20.95
CA LEU A 283 -0.31 1.48 22.04
C LEU A 283 -0.03 2.19 23.38
N PHE A 284 -1.04 2.30 24.24
CA PHE A 284 -0.88 2.81 25.60
C PHE A 284 -1.71 1.96 26.56
N GLY A 285 -1.04 1.24 27.47
CA GLY A 285 -1.70 0.23 28.30
C GLY A 285 -2.34 -0.86 27.43
N GLN A 286 -3.67 -0.96 27.47
CA GLN A 286 -4.44 -1.89 26.63
C GLN A 286 -5.04 -1.21 25.38
N ASP A 287 -4.93 0.11 25.27
CA ASP A 287 -5.54 0.90 24.21
C ASP A 287 -4.64 0.91 22.97
N GLU A 288 -5.22 0.70 21.80
CA GLU A 288 -4.53 0.80 20.52
C GLU A 288 -5.25 1.79 19.61
N SER A 289 -4.51 2.73 19.05
CA SER A 289 -4.96 3.62 17.97
C SER A 289 -4.15 3.35 16.72
N ARG A 290 -4.80 3.07 15.59
CA ARG A 290 -4.12 2.69 14.34
C ARG A 290 -4.66 3.38 13.10
N ALA A 291 -3.83 3.48 12.07
CA ALA A 291 -4.23 3.85 10.72
C ALA A 291 -3.33 3.17 9.69
N ARG A 292 -3.88 2.99 8.49
CA ARG A 292 -3.16 2.46 7.34
C ARG A 292 -3.24 3.48 6.20
N ILE A 293 -2.11 4.06 5.84
CA ILE A 293 -2.02 5.20 4.94
C ILE A 293 -1.39 4.75 3.63
N PRO A 294 -2.07 4.91 2.48
CA PRO A 294 -1.46 4.59 1.19
C PRO A 294 -0.33 5.58 0.88
N ILE A 295 0.78 5.05 0.37
CA ILE A 295 1.91 5.85 -0.12
C ILE A 295 2.33 5.35 -1.49
N ARG A 296 2.98 6.21 -2.27
CA ARG A 296 3.51 5.87 -3.59
C ARG A 296 5.03 5.78 -3.53
N ILE A 297 5.57 4.71 -4.09
CA ILE A 297 7.02 4.57 -4.31
C ILE A 297 7.27 4.79 -5.80
N ILE A 298 8.23 5.66 -6.16
CA ILE A 298 8.59 5.99 -7.54
C ILE A 298 9.90 5.29 -7.94
#